data_AF-A0A3N5PRD6-F1
#
_entry.id   AF-A0A3N5PRD6-F1
#
_cell.length_a   1.000
_cell.length_b   1.000
_cell.length_c   1.000
_cell.angle_alpha   90.00
_cell.angle_beta   90.00
_cell.angle_gamma   90.00
#
_symmetry.space_group_name_H-M   'P 1'
#
loop_
_entity.id
_entity.type
_entity.pdbx_description
1 polymer ?
#
loop_
_entity_poly.entity_id
_entity_poly.type
_entity_poly.pdbx_seq_one_letter_code
_entity_poly.pdbx_strand_id
1 'polypeptide(L)' 'MDYIIYFAITIGILVFIHEFGHFAAAKLSGMRADVFAIGFGKRLFGYNKKSGFSFG' A
#
# COMPACT_ATOMS: atom_id res chain seq x y z
N MET A 1 -25.96 4.43 -7.84
CA MET A 1 -24.91 4.99 -6.96
C MET A 1 -24.06 3.89 -6.33
N ASP A 2 -24.54 2.66 -6.31
CA ASP A 2 -23.84 1.50 -5.70
C ASP A 2 -22.64 1.02 -6.52
N TYR A 3 -22.67 1.19 -7.84
CA TYR A 3 -21.56 0.83 -8.73
C TYR A 3 -20.26 1.56 -8.40
N ILE A 4 -20.34 2.80 -7.92
CA ILE A 4 -19.14 3.58 -7.53
C ILE A 4 -18.47 2.94 -6.30
N ILE A 5 -19.28 2.45 -5.35
CA ILE A 5 -18.80 1.78 -4.15
C ILE A 5 -18.14 0.45 -4.52
N TYR A 6 -18.81 -0.37 -5.35
CA TYR A 6 -18.24 -1.63 -5.82
C TYR A 6 -16.97 -1.43 -6.65
N PHE A 7 -16.92 -0.39 -7.48
CA PHE A 7 -15.73 -0.02 -8.25
C PHE A 7 -14.55 0.34 -7.34
N ALA A 8 -14.78 1.20 -6.34
CA ALA A 8 -13.74 1.59 -5.39
C ALA A 8 -13.21 0.40 -4.58
N ILE A 9 -14.09 -0.51 -4.13
CA ILE A 9 -13.70 -1.74 -3.41
C ILE A 9 -12.87 -2.65 -4.31
N THR A 10 -13.31 -2.86 -5.56
CA THR A 10 -12.63 -3.75 -6.50
C THR A 10 -11.23 -3.23 -6.82
N ILE A 11 -11.08 -1.94 -7.09
CA ILE A 11 -9.76 -1.31 -7.31
C ILE A 11 -8.89 -1.43 -6.05
N GLY A 12 -9.45 -1.21 -4.85
CA GLY A 12 -8.71 -1.36 -3.59
C GLY A 12 -8.14 -2.77 -3.40
N ILE A 13 -8.95 -3.81 -3.66
CA ILE A 13 -8.52 -5.21 -3.57
C ILE A 13 -7.48 -5.54 -4.64
N LEU A 14 -7.68 -5.07 -5.87
CA LEU A 14 -6.77 -5.32 -6.98
C LEU A 14 -5.38 -4.74 -6.69
N VAL A 15 -5.34 -3.48 -6.26
CA VAL A 15 -4.08 -2.79 -5.92
C VAL A 15 -3.38 -3.47 -4.73
N PHE A 16 -4.14 -3.87 -3.70
CA PHE A 16 -3.61 -4.62 -2.56
C PHE A 16 -2.91 -5.91 -2.98
N ILE A 17 -3.56 -6.73 -3.83
CA ILE A 17 -2.98 -7.99 -4.31
C ILE A 17 -1.77 -7.72 -5.22
N HIS A 18 -1.82 -6.68 -6.05
CA HIS A 18 -0.72 -6.30 -6.93
C HIS A 18 0.56 -5.98 -6.14
N GLU A 19 0.44 -5.12 -5.13
CA GLU A 19 1.57 -4.75 -4.28
C GLU A 19 2.03 -5.90 -3.39
N PHE A 20 1.11 -6.76 -2.94
CA PHE A 20 1.45 -7.99 -2.23
C PHE A 20 2.28 -8.93 -3.10
N GLY A 21 1.94 -9.04 -4.39
CA GLY A 21 2.72 -9.78 -5.38
C GLY A 21 4.15 -9.26 -5.49
N HIS A 22 4.34 -7.93 -5.58
CA HIS A 22 5.67 -7.32 -5.60
C HIS A 22 6.47 -7.58 -4.33
N PHE A 23 5.83 -7.45 -3.16
CA PHE A 23 6.48 -7.71 -1.88
C PHE A 23 6.89 -9.19 -1.73
N ALA A 24 6.00 -10.10 -2.11
CA ALA A 24 6.26 -11.54 -2.10
C ALA A 24 7.37 -11.90 -3.09
N ALA A 25 7.33 -11.39 -4.32
CA ALA A 25 8.36 -11.61 -5.33
C ALA A 25 9.72 -11.07 -4.86
N ALA A 26 9.78 -9.85 -4.33
CA ALA A 26 11.01 -9.28 -3.78
C ALA A 26 11.59 -10.15 -2.66
N LYS A 27 10.75 -10.63 -1.74
CA LYS A 27 11.18 -11.51 -0.64
C LYS A 27 11.66 -12.87 -1.12
N LEU A 28 11.00 -13.45 -2.13
CA LEU A 28 11.39 -14.72 -2.74
C LEU A 28 12.69 -14.59 -3.55
N SER A 29 12.95 -13.44 -4.16
CA SER A 29 14.21 -13.14 -4.85
C SER A 29 15.35 -12.74 -3.91
N GLY A 30 15.16 -12.79 -2.58
CA GLY A 30 16.18 -12.40 -1.60
C GLY A 30 16.44 -10.89 -1.50
N MET A 31 15.56 -10.08 -2.10
CA MET A 31 15.64 -8.63 -2.05
C MET A 31 14.99 -8.10 -0.76
N ARG A 32 15.66 -7.18 -0.07
CA ARG A 32 15.10 -6.54 1.13
C ARG A 32 13.93 -5.64 0.74
N ALA A 33 12.72 -6.05 1.08
CA ALA A 33 11.53 -5.22 1.03
C ALA A 33 11.20 -4.75 2.45
N ASP A 34 11.55 -3.50 2.78
CA ASP A 34 11.45 -2.97 4.15
C ASP A 34 10.04 -2.48 4.53
N VAL A 35 9.21 -2.08 3.54
CA VAL A 35 7.87 -1.52 3.81
C VAL A 35 6.87 -1.98 2.77
N PHE A 36 5.78 -2.60 3.23
CA PHE A 36 4.59 -2.85 2.43
C PHE A 36 3.77 -1.55 2.36
N ALA A 37 3.69 -0.91 1.20
CA ALA A 37 2.87 0.27 0.96
C ALA A 37 1.68 -0.12 0.08
N ILE A 38 0.51 0.48 0.34
CA ILE A 38 -0.67 0.31 -0.51
C ILE A 38 -0.94 1.63 -1.27
N GLY A 39 -0.83 1.61 -2.60
CA GLY A 39 -1.07 2.74 -3.51
C GLY A 39 0.19 3.41 -4.07
N PHE A 40 0.54 4.60 -3.57
CA PHE A 40 1.74 5.34 -3.98
C PHE A 40 2.79 5.15 -2.88
N GLY A 41 3.95 4.55 -3.19
CA GLY A 41 5.02 4.21 -2.23
C GLY A 41 5.58 5.32 -1.32
N LYS A 42 5.05 6.55 -1.38
CA LYS A 42 5.24 7.59 -0.36
C LYS A 42 4.19 7.43 0.75
N ARG A 43 4.64 7.54 1.99
CA ARG A 43 3.81 7.51 3.20
C ARG A 43 2.78 8.65 3.14
N LEU A 44 1.58 8.40 2.61
CA LEU A 44 0.54 9.43 2.50
C LEU A 44 0.23 10.01 3.88
N PHE A 45 -0.02 9.16 4.88
CA PHE A 45 -0.24 9.58 6.26
C PHE A 45 0.53 8.68 7.21
N GLY A 46 1.25 9.24 8.19
CA GLY A 46 1.93 8.45 9.22
C GLY A 46 2.16 9.25 10.49
N TYR A 47 1.69 8.75 11.63
CA TYR A 47 1.96 9.36 12.93
C TYR A 47 3.27 8.81 13.51
N ASN A 48 4.24 9.69 13.75
CA ASN A 48 5.50 9.35 14.37
C ASN A 48 5.56 9.98 15.77
N LYS A 49 5.81 9.18 16.81
CA LYS A 49 5.93 9.66 18.21
C LYS A 49 6.99 10.75 18.40
N LYS A 50 7.97 10.86 17.50
CA LYS A 50 9.01 11.92 17.55
C LYS A 50 8.73 13.14 16.67
N SER A 51 8.02 13.00 15.55
CA SER A 51 7.82 14.08 14.57
C SER A 51 6.35 14.48 14.35
N GLY A 52 5.43 13.93 15.13
CA GLY A 52 3.99 14.20 15.01
C GLY A 52 3.35 13.52 13.81
N PHE A 53 2.26 14.10 13.31
CA PHE A 53 1.55 13.64 12.12
C PHE A 53 2.34 14.05 10.87
N SER A 54 2.87 13.06 10.15
CA SER A 54 3.59 13.26 8.90
C SER A 54 2.66 13.00 7.73
N PHE A 55 2.52 14.00 6.85
CA PHE A 55 1.95 13.88 5.52
C PHE A 55 3.12 13.82 4.52
N GLY A 56 3.13 12.85 3.60
CA GLY A 56 4.30 12.46 2.80
C GLY A 56 4.94 13.49 1.86
#